data_AF-A0A1Q7RJ49-F1
#
_entry.id   AF-A0A1Q7RJ49-F1
#
_cell.length_a   1.000
_cell.length_b   1.000
_cell.length_c   1.000
_cell.angle_alpha   90.00
_cell.angle_beta   90.00
_cell.angle_gamma   90.00
#
_symmetry.space_group_name_H-M   'P 1'
#
loop_
_entity.id
_entity.type
_entity.pdbx_description
1 polymer ?
#
loop_
_entity_poly.entity_id
_entity_poly.type
_entity_poly.pdbx_seq_one_letter_code
_entity_poly.pdbx_strand_id
1 'polypeptide(L)'
;MVLNVTATNTTAAGFLTAYPSGTSRPGTSNLNWGPGRTIANLVTVPIGANGRVSVFNGAGQANIVADVEGWYGPAGAPVNAGLFNSLSPARLLDTRASGGPVGGGQTRNLQVTGQGGVPAGGVAAVVINLTVTDGTASSYLTVFPAASVRPPTSSLNFVAGQQLPNRVIVPVGAAGQISIFNAAGRVNVVVDINGWFTDASSAAGGSRFAAILPQRILDTRYGFGQILDGSVAVTQLGDTSSVGVTALLANFTAIDAAALSYLTVWPNGVTRPVASDLNYTAGQTVANLVIAKLGSAASFDFYNYIGSCNLVIDVDGYFGPVGH
;
A
#
# COMPACT_ATOMS: atom_id res chain seq x y z
N MET A 1 8.63 0.17 -12.13
CA MET A 1 9.08 -0.91 -11.23
C MET A 1 8.33 -0.78 -9.92
N VAL A 2 8.05 -1.91 -9.26
CA VAL A 2 7.45 -1.97 -7.92
C VAL A 2 8.53 -2.46 -6.97
N LEU A 3 8.75 -1.70 -5.89
CA LEU A 3 9.78 -1.95 -4.88
C LEU A 3 9.13 -1.99 -3.50
N ASN A 4 9.56 -2.89 -2.62
CA ASN A 4 9.41 -2.67 -1.19
C ASN A 4 10.67 -1.96 -0.70
N VAL A 5 10.53 -0.71 -0.24
CA VAL A 5 11.66 0.10 0.21
C VAL A 5 11.61 0.18 1.73
N THR A 6 12.72 -0.15 2.39
CA THR A 6 12.88 -0.06 3.84
C THR A 6 13.97 0.95 4.19
N ALA A 7 13.64 1.93 5.04
CA ALA A 7 14.62 2.78 5.69
C ALA A 7 14.89 2.26 7.11
N THR A 8 16.16 2.11 7.47
CA THR A 8 16.59 1.65 8.80
C THR A 8 17.79 2.45 9.30
N ASN A 9 18.13 2.33 10.59
CA ASN A 9 19.20 3.09 11.24
C ASN A 9 19.07 4.61 11.01
N THR A 10 17.85 5.13 11.05
CA THR A 10 17.59 6.55 10.79
C THR A 10 18.13 7.41 11.93
N THR A 11 18.88 8.48 11.63
CA THR A 11 19.50 9.31 12.70
C THR A 11 18.70 10.56 13.04
N ALA A 12 17.74 10.94 12.20
CA ALA A 12 16.87 12.11 12.38
C ALA A 12 15.49 11.80 11.80
N ALA A 13 14.50 12.66 12.12
CA ALA A 13 13.26 12.66 11.37
C ALA A 13 13.55 13.04 9.90
N GLY A 14 12.95 12.33 8.96
CA GLY A 14 13.28 12.46 7.55
C GLY A 14 12.26 11.79 6.64
N PHE A 15 12.54 11.84 5.35
CA PHE A 15 11.72 11.22 4.32
C PHE A 15 12.57 10.73 3.15
N LEU A 16 11.98 9.82 2.37
CA LEU A 16 12.56 9.30 1.13
C LEU A 16 11.69 9.68 -0.06
N THR A 17 12.31 10.12 -1.15
CA THR A 17 11.67 10.25 -2.46
C THR A 17 12.36 9.31 -3.45
N ALA A 18 11.61 8.39 -4.04
CA ALA A 18 12.04 7.56 -5.14
C ALA A 18 11.47 8.12 -6.45
N TYR A 19 12.31 8.26 -7.48
CA TYR A 19 11.92 8.88 -8.74
C TYR A 19 12.76 8.34 -9.90
N PRO A 20 12.29 8.49 -11.16
CA PRO A 20 13.03 8.01 -12.32
C PRO A 20 14.39 8.71 -12.44
N SER A 21 15.48 7.95 -12.60
CA SER A 21 16.79 8.56 -12.81
C SER A 21 16.82 9.41 -14.09
N GLY A 22 17.42 10.60 -13.99
CA GLY A 22 17.51 11.56 -15.09
C GLY A 22 16.39 12.60 -15.14
N THR A 23 15.40 12.53 -14.23
CA THR A 23 14.39 13.59 -14.07
C THR A 23 14.73 14.50 -12.90
N SER A 24 14.11 15.69 -12.85
CA SER A 24 14.09 16.50 -11.63
C SER A 24 13.39 15.75 -10.50
N ARG A 25 13.92 15.87 -9.28
CA ARG A 25 13.29 15.29 -8.08
C ARG A 25 11.90 15.92 -7.86
N PRO A 26 10.83 15.12 -7.74
CA PRO A 26 9.51 15.62 -7.37
C PRO A 26 9.47 16.20 -5.94
N GLY A 27 8.46 17.01 -5.64
CA GLY A 27 8.18 17.54 -4.30
C GLY A 27 7.42 16.57 -3.37
N THR A 28 7.38 15.27 -3.72
CA THR A 28 6.62 14.21 -3.04
C THR A 28 7.53 13.33 -2.18
N SER A 29 6.95 12.54 -1.27
CA SER A 29 7.69 11.54 -0.47
C SER A 29 7.00 10.19 -0.51
N ASN A 30 7.76 9.10 -0.48
CA ASN A 30 7.24 7.73 -0.40
C ASN A 30 7.30 7.17 1.03
N LEU A 31 8.36 7.46 1.78
CA LEU A 31 8.51 7.04 3.18
C LEU A 31 8.76 8.27 4.05
N ASN A 32 8.27 8.22 5.28
CA ASN A 32 8.48 9.24 6.30
C ASN A 32 8.77 8.56 7.65
N TRP A 33 9.70 9.11 8.43
CA TRP A 33 10.11 8.49 9.69
C TRP A 33 10.58 9.50 10.73
N GLY A 34 10.55 9.06 11.99
CA GLY A 34 11.32 9.67 13.08
C GLY A 34 12.71 9.05 13.24
N PRO A 35 13.56 9.58 14.13
CA PRO A 35 14.87 8.99 14.44
C PRO A 35 14.74 7.59 15.06
N GLY A 36 15.70 6.71 14.75
CA GLY A 36 15.79 5.35 15.28
C GLY A 36 14.73 4.38 14.76
N ARG A 37 14.04 4.72 13.67
CA ARG A 37 12.93 3.92 13.13
C ARG A 37 13.40 3.03 11.99
N THR A 38 12.83 1.83 11.96
CA THR A 38 12.81 0.99 10.75
C THR A 38 11.39 1.02 10.21
N ILE A 39 11.22 1.47 8.96
CA ILE A 39 9.91 1.57 8.32
C ILE A 39 10.02 1.15 6.85
N ALA A 40 9.00 0.45 6.36
CA ALA A 40 8.89 0.02 4.98
C ALA A 40 7.64 0.62 4.33
N ASN A 41 7.69 0.85 3.02
CA ASN A 41 6.52 1.14 2.20
C ASN A 41 6.70 0.50 0.80
N LEU A 42 5.60 0.05 0.19
CA LEU A 42 5.61 -0.31 -1.23
C LEU A 42 5.67 0.96 -2.08
N VAL A 43 6.49 0.93 -3.12
CA VAL A 43 6.80 2.08 -3.95
C VAL A 43 6.71 1.67 -5.42
N THR A 44 5.91 2.40 -6.21
CA THR A 44 5.87 2.20 -7.66
C THR A 44 6.50 3.41 -8.33
N VAL A 45 7.59 3.20 -9.08
CA VAL A 45 8.37 4.29 -9.71
C VAL A 45 8.59 3.98 -11.19
N PRO A 46 8.37 4.96 -12.10
CA PRO A 46 8.77 4.80 -13.48
C PRO A 46 10.28 4.54 -13.59
N ILE A 47 10.68 3.71 -14.54
CA ILE A 47 12.10 3.41 -14.74
C ILE A 47 12.72 4.56 -15.54
N GLY A 48 13.76 5.19 -15.01
CA GLY A 48 14.46 6.28 -15.65
C GLY A 48 15.51 5.83 -16.65
N ALA A 49 16.33 6.77 -17.12
CA ALA A 49 17.36 6.52 -18.12
C ALA A 49 18.30 5.38 -17.68
N ASN A 50 18.57 4.45 -18.61
CA ASN A 50 19.40 3.27 -18.40
C ASN A 50 18.88 2.29 -17.32
N GLY A 51 17.56 2.21 -17.12
CA GLY A 51 16.99 1.19 -16.23
C GLY A 51 17.05 1.55 -14.74
N ARG A 52 17.31 2.81 -14.39
CA ARG A 52 17.64 3.22 -13.01
C ARG A 52 16.52 3.99 -12.30
N VAL A 53 16.50 3.84 -10.98
CA VAL A 53 15.68 4.63 -10.05
C VAL A 53 16.63 5.41 -9.14
N SER A 54 16.33 6.69 -8.94
CA SER A 54 17.02 7.55 -7.99
C SER A 54 16.28 7.58 -6.66
N VAL A 55 17.04 7.60 -5.57
CA VAL A 55 16.52 7.73 -4.20
C VAL A 55 17.12 8.97 -3.58
N PHE A 56 16.28 9.82 -2.99
CA PHE A 56 16.69 10.98 -2.22
C PHE A 56 16.36 10.78 -0.75
N ASN A 57 17.34 11.02 0.14
CA ASN A 57 17.14 11.08 1.58
C ASN A 57 17.05 12.55 2.02
N GLY A 58 15.93 12.93 2.63
CA GLY A 58 15.60 14.31 2.97
C GLY A 58 16.32 14.90 4.18
N ALA A 59 16.75 14.08 5.12
CA ALA A 59 17.42 14.54 6.34
C ALA A 59 18.12 13.38 7.07
N GLY A 60 19.16 13.72 7.85
CA GLY A 60 19.92 12.75 8.62
C GLY A 60 20.59 11.67 7.75
N GLN A 61 20.92 10.55 8.37
CA GLN A 61 21.42 9.34 7.72
C GLN A 61 20.36 8.24 7.83
N ALA A 62 20.32 7.37 6.82
CA ALA A 62 19.49 6.17 6.80
C ALA A 62 20.16 5.11 5.91
N ASN A 63 20.07 3.85 6.30
CA ASN A 63 20.37 2.72 5.44
C ASN A 63 19.10 2.38 4.66
N ILE A 64 19.21 2.27 3.34
CA ILE A 64 18.09 1.94 2.46
C ILE A 64 18.25 0.54 1.91
N VAL A 65 17.24 -0.30 2.10
CA VAL A 65 17.09 -1.61 1.46
C VAL A 65 15.94 -1.49 0.47
N ALA A 66 16.13 -1.97 -0.75
CA ALA A 66 15.10 -1.95 -1.79
C ALA A 66 14.99 -3.33 -2.42
N ASP A 67 13.87 -3.99 -2.18
CA ASP A 67 13.55 -5.30 -2.75
C ASP A 67 12.65 -5.10 -3.97
N VAL A 68 12.95 -5.78 -5.09
CA VAL A 68 12.12 -5.71 -6.30
C VAL A 68 10.96 -6.68 -6.16
N GLU A 69 9.74 -6.16 -6.10
CA GLU A 69 8.51 -6.96 -5.99
C GLU A 69 7.89 -7.26 -7.37
N GLY A 70 8.19 -6.43 -8.38
CA GLY A 70 7.72 -6.65 -9.74
C GLY A 70 7.89 -5.46 -10.67
N TRP A 71 7.31 -5.56 -11.86
CA TRP A 71 7.29 -4.48 -12.84
C TRP A 71 6.01 -4.53 -13.68
N TYR A 72 5.57 -3.36 -14.13
CA TYR A 72 4.50 -3.23 -15.12
C TYR A 72 5.14 -3.13 -16.50
N GLY A 73 4.69 -3.99 -17.42
CA GLY A 73 5.22 -4.03 -18.78
C GLY A 73 4.55 -3.08 -19.77
N PRO A 74 5.16 -2.88 -20.95
CA PRO A 74 4.62 -1.99 -21.97
C PRO A 74 3.25 -2.46 -22.46
N ALA A 75 2.45 -1.52 -22.93
CA ALA A 75 1.19 -1.80 -23.62
C ALA A 75 1.48 -2.62 -24.89
N GLY A 76 0.90 -3.83 -25.02
CA GLY A 76 1.10 -4.67 -26.21
C GLY A 76 1.29 -6.17 -25.95
N ALA A 77 1.51 -6.61 -24.70
CA ALA A 77 1.52 -8.04 -24.39
C ALA A 77 0.11 -8.66 -24.63
N PRO A 78 -0.03 -9.69 -25.50
CA PRO A 78 -1.31 -10.22 -25.98
C PRO A 78 -1.96 -11.21 -25.00
N VAL A 79 -2.03 -10.89 -23.71
CA VAL A 79 -2.60 -11.80 -22.72
C VAL A 79 -3.50 -11.07 -21.74
N ASN A 80 -4.56 -11.77 -21.32
CA ASN A 80 -5.39 -11.37 -20.19
C ASN A 80 -4.61 -11.35 -18.87
N ALA A 81 -3.36 -11.82 -18.82
CA ALA A 81 -2.53 -11.85 -17.61
C ALA A 81 -2.00 -10.46 -17.23
N GLY A 82 -1.93 -10.19 -15.92
CA GLY A 82 -1.35 -8.98 -15.36
C GLY A 82 -2.26 -7.75 -15.42
N LEU A 83 -3.54 -7.91 -15.76
CA LEU A 83 -4.53 -6.84 -15.69
C LEU A 83 -5.01 -6.69 -14.26
N PHE A 84 -5.09 -5.45 -13.79
CA PHE A 84 -5.49 -5.15 -12.43
C PHE A 84 -7.00 -4.98 -12.31
N ASN A 85 -7.57 -5.58 -11.28
CA ASN A 85 -8.96 -5.45 -10.89
C ASN A 85 -9.03 -4.83 -9.50
N SER A 86 -9.43 -3.56 -9.44
CA SER A 86 -9.61 -2.83 -8.18
C SER A 86 -10.90 -3.26 -7.49
N LEU A 87 -10.86 -3.45 -6.18
CA LEU A 87 -12.00 -3.83 -5.35
C LEU A 87 -12.40 -2.69 -4.42
N SER A 88 -13.67 -2.69 -3.99
CA SER A 88 -13.99 -2.01 -2.73
C SER A 88 -13.30 -2.81 -1.62
N PRO A 89 -12.50 -2.17 -0.74
CA PRO A 89 -11.70 -2.93 0.22
C PRO A 89 -12.54 -3.80 1.15
N ALA A 90 -12.02 -4.98 1.50
CA ALA A 90 -12.68 -5.91 2.42
C ALA A 90 -11.67 -6.50 3.40
N ARG A 91 -12.10 -6.78 4.63
CA ARG A 91 -11.26 -7.45 5.63
C ARG A 91 -11.31 -8.96 5.46
N LEU A 92 -10.16 -9.59 5.25
CA LEU A 92 -10.03 -11.05 5.16
C LEU A 92 -9.57 -11.69 6.46
N LEU A 93 -8.75 -10.98 7.24
CA LEU A 93 -8.21 -11.50 8.50
C LEU A 93 -8.14 -10.38 9.54
N ASP A 94 -8.56 -10.70 10.76
CA ASP A 94 -8.25 -9.94 11.97
C ASP A 94 -7.91 -10.91 13.10
N THR A 95 -6.63 -11.05 13.41
CA THR A 95 -6.21 -12.03 14.41
C THR A 95 -6.61 -11.68 15.84
N ARG A 96 -7.04 -10.43 16.08
CA ARG A 96 -7.58 -9.99 17.38
C ARG A 96 -8.97 -10.56 17.62
N ALA A 97 -9.74 -10.75 16.54
CA ALA A 97 -11.10 -11.26 16.60
C ALA A 97 -11.16 -12.79 16.52
N SER A 98 -10.28 -13.41 15.71
CA SER A 98 -10.28 -14.87 15.53
C SER A 98 -8.90 -15.42 15.17
N GLY A 99 -8.63 -16.69 15.51
CA GLY A 99 -7.38 -17.39 15.17
C GLY A 99 -6.15 -16.98 15.99
N GLY A 100 -6.20 -15.89 16.76
CA GLY A 100 -5.15 -15.46 17.69
C GLY A 100 -3.86 -14.96 17.02
N PRO A 101 -2.93 -14.34 17.77
CA PRO A 101 -1.69 -13.76 17.24
C PRO A 101 -0.81 -14.77 16.50
N VAL A 102 -0.01 -14.28 15.54
CA VAL A 102 1.02 -15.09 14.88
C VAL A 102 2.28 -15.10 15.74
N GLY A 103 2.70 -16.29 16.19
CA GLY A 103 3.91 -16.47 17.00
C GLY A 103 5.21 -16.31 16.20
N GLY A 104 6.32 -16.12 16.89
CA GLY A 104 7.65 -16.02 16.30
C GLY A 104 8.10 -17.35 15.74
N GLY A 105 8.72 -17.33 14.57
CA GLY A 105 9.02 -18.52 13.80
C GLY A 105 7.81 -19.19 13.15
N GLN A 106 6.58 -18.68 13.37
CA GLN A 106 5.36 -19.28 12.85
C GLN A 106 4.95 -18.65 11.51
N THR A 107 4.24 -19.45 10.72
CA THR A 107 3.63 -19.02 9.46
C THR A 107 2.12 -19.28 9.53
N ARG A 108 1.32 -18.30 9.08
CA ARG A 108 -0.12 -18.43 8.93
C ARG A 108 -0.48 -18.43 7.45
N ASN A 109 -1.23 -19.44 7.01
CA ASN A 109 -1.83 -19.42 5.68
C ASN A 109 -3.19 -18.71 5.73
N LEU A 110 -3.51 -17.98 4.65
CA LEU A 110 -4.75 -17.25 4.49
C LEU A 110 -5.30 -17.51 3.08
N GLN A 111 -6.55 -18.00 3.00
CA GLN A 111 -7.28 -18.09 1.75
C GLN A 111 -7.63 -16.68 1.26
N VAL A 112 -7.23 -16.36 0.02
CA VAL A 112 -7.51 -15.05 -0.58
C VAL A 112 -8.39 -15.16 -1.83
N THR A 113 -8.27 -16.22 -2.62
CA THR A 113 -9.21 -16.44 -3.74
C THR A 113 -10.57 -16.88 -3.23
N GLY A 114 -11.62 -16.46 -3.92
CA GLY A 114 -13.02 -16.69 -3.51
C GLY A 114 -13.46 -15.87 -2.30
N GLN A 115 -12.66 -14.90 -1.85
CA GLN A 115 -12.92 -14.09 -0.66
C GLN A 115 -12.85 -12.59 -0.99
N GLY A 116 -13.64 -11.78 -0.29
CA GLY A 116 -13.55 -10.31 -0.36
C GLY A 116 -13.64 -9.70 -1.77
N GLY A 117 -14.31 -10.38 -2.71
CA GLY A 117 -14.43 -9.95 -4.11
C GLY A 117 -13.36 -10.49 -5.06
N VAL A 118 -12.38 -11.25 -4.57
CA VAL A 118 -11.39 -11.95 -5.41
C VAL A 118 -12.04 -13.22 -5.99
N PRO A 119 -11.94 -13.49 -7.31
CA PRO A 119 -12.43 -14.73 -7.91
C PRO A 119 -11.75 -15.98 -7.33
N ALA A 120 -12.37 -17.15 -7.49
CA ALA A 120 -11.83 -18.42 -7.02
C ALA A 120 -10.60 -18.90 -7.83
N GLY A 121 -10.44 -18.44 -9.08
CA GLY A 121 -9.34 -18.75 -9.98
C GLY A 121 -9.12 -17.64 -11.02
N GLY A 122 -8.11 -17.79 -11.87
CA GLY A 122 -7.74 -16.73 -12.81
C GLY A 122 -6.97 -15.58 -12.15
N VAL A 123 -6.31 -15.85 -11.02
CA VAL A 123 -5.67 -14.84 -10.13
C VAL A 123 -4.18 -15.14 -10.02
N ALA A 124 -3.35 -14.24 -10.54
CA ALA A 124 -1.89 -14.34 -10.44
C ALA A 124 -1.38 -13.81 -9.10
N ALA A 125 -1.94 -12.69 -8.65
CA ALA A 125 -1.50 -11.98 -7.44
C ALA A 125 -2.65 -11.21 -6.80
N VAL A 126 -2.53 -10.94 -5.51
CA VAL A 126 -3.45 -10.09 -4.76
C VAL A 126 -2.74 -8.84 -4.25
N VAL A 127 -3.51 -7.77 -4.08
CA VAL A 127 -3.08 -6.53 -3.44
C VAL A 127 -3.77 -6.41 -2.10
N ILE A 128 -2.99 -6.49 -1.02
CA ILE A 128 -3.46 -6.40 0.36
C ILE A 128 -2.84 -5.19 1.06
N ASN A 129 -3.54 -4.65 2.04
CA ASN A 129 -2.94 -3.89 3.12
C ASN A 129 -2.69 -4.82 4.31
N LEU A 130 -1.43 -4.91 4.74
CA LEU A 130 -0.99 -5.72 5.87
C LEU A 130 -0.73 -4.81 7.06
N THR A 131 -1.48 -4.98 8.14
CA THR A 131 -1.31 -4.18 9.35
C THR A 131 -0.90 -5.06 10.52
N VAL A 132 0.13 -4.64 11.26
CA VAL A 132 0.51 -5.23 12.55
C VAL A 132 -0.01 -4.42 13.71
N THR A 133 -0.32 -5.08 14.81
CA THR A 133 -0.64 -4.44 16.10
C THR A 133 -0.30 -5.37 17.26
N ASP A 134 -0.14 -4.81 18.45
CA ASP A 134 0.12 -5.54 19.70
C ASP A 134 1.31 -6.52 19.64
N GLY A 135 2.34 -6.15 18.84
CA GLY A 135 3.58 -6.91 18.73
C GLY A 135 4.36 -6.92 20.05
N THR A 136 4.97 -8.04 20.41
CA THR A 136 5.71 -8.17 21.68
C THR A 136 7.23 -8.04 21.57
N ALA A 137 7.78 -7.92 20.37
CA ALA A 137 9.21 -7.83 20.12
C ALA A 137 9.49 -7.10 18.80
N SER A 138 10.74 -6.66 18.61
CA SER A 138 11.26 -6.33 17.27
C SER A 138 11.18 -7.55 16.36
N SER A 139 10.55 -7.40 15.21
CA SER A 139 10.30 -8.49 14.26
C SER A 139 10.04 -7.94 12.87
N TYR A 140 9.87 -8.85 11.92
CA TYR A 140 9.38 -8.57 10.59
C TYR A 140 8.38 -9.64 10.15
N LEU A 141 7.50 -9.24 9.23
CA LEU A 141 6.63 -10.14 8.49
C LEU A 141 7.16 -10.37 7.07
N THR A 142 7.03 -11.59 6.56
CA THR A 142 7.21 -11.92 5.15
C THR A 142 5.91 -12.50 4.62
N VAL A 143 5.35 -11.91 3.57
CA VAL A 143 4.18 -12.43 2.86
C VAL A 143 4.63 -13.06 1.55
N PHE A 144 4.19 -14.28 1.28
CA PHE A 144 4.63 -15.05 0.11
C PHE A 144 3.54 -16.03 -0.36
N PRO A 145 3.62 -16.57 -1.59
CA PRO A 145 2.65 -17.54 -2.08
C PRO A 145 2.66 -18.79 -1.19
N ALA A 146 1.49 -19.27 -0.77
CA ALA A 146 1.45 -20.46 0.08
C ALA A 146 2.03 -21.69 -0.65
N ALA A 147 2.64 -22.60 0.12
CA ALA A 147 3.35 -23.78 -0.38
C ALA A 147 4.56 -23.46 -1.29
N SER A 148 5.11 -22.24 -1.21
CA SER A 148 6.40 -21.88 -1.83
C SER A 148 7.49 -21.70 -0.76
N VAL A 149 8.75 -21.63 -1.20
CA VAL A 149 9.88 -21.33 -0.33
C VAL A 149 9.76 -19.88 0.13
N ARG A 150 9.81 -19.65 1.46
CA ARG A 150 9.80 -18.30 2.03
C ARG A 150 11.00 -17.50 1.51
N PRO A 151 10.79 -16.34 0.86
CA PRO A 151 11.88 -15.45 0.47
C PRO A 151 12.65 -14.91 1.69
N PRO A 152 13.93 -14.53 1.54
CA PRO A 152 14.71 -13.92 2.62
C PRO A 152 14.41 -12.42 2.83
N THR A 153 13.35 -11.88 2.21
CA THR A 153 12.95 -10.47 2.27
C THR A 153 11.83 -10.25 3.30
N SER A 154 11.72 -9.01 3.78
CA SER A 154 10.63 -8.59 4.68
C SER A 154 9.58 -7.79 3.92
N SER A 155 8.31 -8.05 4.16
CA SER A 155 7.20 -7.20 3.71
C SER A 155 6.92 -6.07 4.70
N LEU A 156 7.05 -6.28 6.01
CA LEU A 156 6.78 -5.25 7.03
C LEU A 156 7.72 -5.43 8.21
N ASN A 157 8.29 -4.34 8.72
CA ASN A 157 9.18 -4.33 9.88
C ASN A 157 8.54 -3.56 11.04
N PHE A 158 8.64 -4.08 12.26
CA PHE A 158 8.05 -3.44 13.43
C PHE A 158 8.83 -3.73 14.72
N VAL A 159 8.59 -2.90 15.75
CA VAL A 159 8.99 -3.17 17.15
C VAL A 159 7.79 -3.31 18.06
N ALA A 160 8.05 -3.75 19.30
CA ALA A 160 7.01 -4.00 20.28
C ALA A 160 6.06 -2.79 20.45
N GLY A 161 4.76 -3.05 20.52
CA GLY A 161 3.71 -2.05 20.71
C GLY A 161 3.41 -1.14 19.51
N GLN A 162 4.11 -1.29 18.37
CA GLN A 162 3.79 -0.52 17.17
C GLN A 162 2.51 -1.00 16.49
N GLN A 163 1.78 -0.05 15.92
CA GLN A 163 0.72 -0.30 14.94
C GLN A 163 1.11 0.38 13.62
N LEU A 164 1.35 -0.42 12.58
CA LEU A 164 1.86 0.05 11.29
C LEU A 164 1.26 -0.78 10.15
N PRO A 165 0.87 -0.15 9.04
CA PRO A 165 0.51 -0.84 7.82
C PRO A 165 1.71 -0.95 6.86
N ASN A 166 1.63 -1.86 5.90
CA ASN A 166 2.33 -1.74 4.62
C ASN A 166 1.47 -2.37 3.50
N ARG A 167 1.43 -1.72 2.35
CA ARG A 167 0.87 -2.27 1.12
C ARG A 167 1.72 -3.45 0.63
N VAL A 168 1.08 -4.54 0.22
CA VAL A 168 1.76 -5.72 -0.32
C VAL A 168 1.06 -6.18 -1.60
N ILE A 169 1.85 -6.42 -2.65
CA ILE A 169 1.43 -7.18 -3.83
C ILE A 169 2.13 -8.53 -3.72
N VAL A 170 1.37 -9.62 -3.73
CA VAL A 170 1.94 -10.96 -3.54
C VAL A 170 1.29 -11.96 -4.50
N PRO A 171 2.07 -12.82 -5.18
CA PRO A 171 1.50 -13.89 -5.97
C PRO A 171 0.71 -14.86 -5.08
N VAL A 172 -0.29 -15.52 -5.66
CA VAL A 172 -1.10 -16.47 -4.92
C VAL A 172 -0.59 -17.89 -5.17
N GLY A 173 -0.52 -18.72 -4.12
CA GLY A 173 -0.18 -20.13 -4.26
C GLY A 173 -1.24 -20.90 -5.04
N ALA A 174 -0.91 -22.10 -5.54
CA ALA A 174 -1.82 -22.89 -6.40
C ALA A 174 -3.20 -23.18 -5.79
N ALA A 175 -3.30 -23.22 -4.46
CA ALA A 175 -4.56 -23.40 -3.72
C ALA A 175 -5.31 -22.08 -3.42
N GLY A 176 -4.88 -20.95 -3.98
CA GLY A 176 -5.54 -19.67 -3.75
C GLY A 176 -5.15 -18.98 -2.42
N GLN A 177 -4.05 -19.42 -1.80
CA GLN A 177 -3.61 -18.96 -0.48
C GLN A 177 -2.31 -18.17 -0.53
N ILE A 178 -2.14 -17.30 0.44
CA ILE A 178 -0.87 -16.65 0.80
C ILE A 178 -0.41 -17.14 2.18
N SER A 179 0.88 -17.04 2.45
CA SER A 179 1.50 -17.34 3.74
C SER A 179 2.08 -16.07 4.36
N ILE A 180 1.88 -15.88 5.66
CA ILE A 180 2.35 -14.74 6.45
C ILE A 180 3.24 -15.29 7.56
N PHE A 181 4.56 -15.10 7.42
CA PHE A 181 5.55 -15.49 8.41
C PHE A 181 5.82 -14.36 9.40
N ASN A 182 5.99 -14.66 10.69
CA ASN A 182 6.48 -13.72 11.71
C ASN A 182 7.82 -14.21 12.28
N ALA A 183 8.84 -13.34 12.28
CA ALA A 183 10.20 -13.73 12.69
C ALA A 183 10.36 -13.99 14.19
N ALA A 184 9.85 -13.11 15.04
CA ALA A 184 10.05 -13.14 16.49
C ALA A 184 8.82 -12.64 17.27
N GLY A 185 8.81 -12.90 18.58
CA GLY A 185 7.74 -12.47 19.48
C GLY A 185 6.37 -13.07 19.14
N ARG A 186 5.29 -12.33 19.36
CA ARG A 186 3.97 -12.59 18.78
C ARG A 186 3.37 -11.27 18.33
N VAL A 187 2.49 -11.31 17.34
CA VAL A 187 1.89 -10.09 16.78
C VAL A 187 0.48 -10.37 16.27
N ASN A 188 -0.41 -9.40 16.41
CA ASN A 188 -1.68 -9.42 15.73
C ASN A 188 -1.55 -8.88 14.31
N VAL A 189 -2.20 -9.54 13.36
CA VAL A 189 -2.20 -9.17 11.94
C VAL A 189 -3.61 -8.88 11.48
N VAL A 190 -3.78 -7.79 10.74
CA VAL A 190 -5.00 -7.49 10.00
C VAL A 190 -4.64 -7.50 8.51
N VAL A 191 -5.45 -8.19 7.71
CA VAL A 191 -5.29 -8.25 6.26
C VAL A 191 -6.57 -7.74 5.61
N ASP A 192 -6.45 -6.61 4.93
CA ASP A 192 -7.50 -6.03 4.13
C ASP A 192 -7.13 -6.20 2.63
N ILE A 193 -8.04 -6.70 1.80
CA ILE A 193 -7.85 -6.90 0.35
C ILE A 193 -8.37 -5.68 -0.42
N ASN A 194 -7.62 -5.19 -1.41
CA ASN A 194 -7.99 -4.02 -2.20
C ASN A 194 -8.05 -4.28 -3.71
N GLY A 195 -7.53 -5.42 -4.18
CA GLY A 195 -7.53 -5.76 -5.60
C GLY A 195 -6.76 -7.03 -5.91
N TRP A 196 -6.76 -7.39 -7.19
CA TRP A 196 -6.07 -8.59 -7.68
C TRP A 196 -5.62 -8.42 -9.13
N PHE A 197 -4.62 -9.20 -9.52
CA PHE A 197 -4.12 -9.28 -10.90
C PHE A 197 -4.54 -10.59 -11.53
N THR A 198 -4.99 -10.52 -12.78
CA THR A 198 -5.34 -11.68 -13.59
C THR A 198 -4.13 -12.56 -13.90
N ASP A 199 -4.31 -13.87 -13.93
CA ASP A 199 -3.37 -14.79 -14.61
C ASP A 199 -3.77 -14.98 -16.08
N ALA A 200 -3.01 -15.82 -16.80
CA ALA A 200 -3.26 -16.07 -18.23
C ALA A 200 -4.54 -16.86 -18.53
N SER A 201 -5.09 -17.58 -17.54
CA SER A 201 -6.35 -18.32 -17.66
C SER A 201 -7.58 -17.45 -17.41
N SER A 202 -7.39 -16.24 -16.89
CA SER A 202 -8.50 -15.36 -16.54
C SER A 202 -9.32 -14.94 -17.76
N ALA A 203 -10.64 -15.11 -17.66
CA ALA A 203 -11.59 -14.54 -18.59
C ALA A 203 -12.01 -13.11 -18.21
N ALA A 204 -11.62 -12.65 -17.01
CA ALA A 204 -11.88 -11.29 -16.58
C ALA A 204 -10.97 -10.32 -17.33
N GLY A 205 -11.53 -9.19 -17.73
CA GLY A 205 -10.73 -8.03 -18.13
C GLY A 205 -10.05 -7.38 -16.92
N GLY A 206 -9.54 -6.17 -17.13
CA GLY A 206 -8.99 -5.35 -16.06
C GLY A 206 -8.28 -4.14 -16.63
N SER A 207 -7.69 -3.34 -15.75
CA SER A 207 -6.99 -2.11 -16.10
C SER A 207 -5.49 -2.30 -16.16
N ARG A 208 -4.82 -1.57 -17.04
CA ARG A 208 -3.36 -1.49 -17.09
C ARG A 208 -2.91 -0.33 -16.20
N PHE A 209 -1.70 -0.45 -15.66
CA PHE A 209 -1.06 0.64 -14.94
C PHE A 209 -0.46 1.66 -15.91
N ALA A 210 -0.76 2.93 -15.70
CA ALA A 210 -0.12 4.07 -16.33
C ALA A 210 0.63 4.87 -15.25
N ALA A 211 1.95 4.93 -15.37
CA ALA A 211 2.77 5.72 -14.46
C ALA A 211 2.72 7.20 -14.85
N ILE A 212 2.74 8.09 -13.87
CA ILE A 212 2.88 9.54 -14.10
C ILE A 212 4.12 10.06 -13.37
N LEU A 213 4.52 11.30 -13.65
CA LEU A 213 5.41 12.01 -12.73
C LEU A 213 4.64 12.23 -11.42
N PRO A 214 5.21 11.92 -10.24
CA PRO A 214 4.50 12.07 -8.98
C PRO A 214 3.91 13.47 -8.79
N GLN A 215 2.63 13.55 -8.44
CA GLN A 215 1.90 14.80 -8.24
C GLN A 215 1.16 14.81 -6.91
N ARG A 216 1.28 15.91 -6.17
CA ARG A 216 0.47 16.12 -4.96
C ARG A 216 -0.91 16.63 -5.35
N ILE A 217 -1.96 15.89 -4.95
CA ILE A 217 -3.36 16.29 -5.18
C ILE A 217 -4.05 16.80 -3.91
N LEU A 218 -3.48 16.49 -2.74
CA LEU A 218 -3.98 16.99 -1.46
C LEU A 218 -2.81 17.31 -0.53
N ASP A 219 -2.88 18.48 0.12
CA ASP A 219 -2.02 18.84 1.25
C ASP A 219 -2.84 19.64 2.27
N THR A 220 -3.33 18.98 3.30
CA THR A 220 -4.26 19.66 4.22
C THR A 220 -3.61 20.75 5.06
N ARG A 221 -2.28 20.76 5.15
CA ARG A 221 -1.49 21.77 5.87
C ARG A 221 -1.61 23.16 5.23
N TYR A 222 -1.98 23.23 3.96
CA TYR A 222 -2.05 24.47 3.18
C TYR A 222 -3.47 24.73 2.65
N GLY A 223 -4.44 24.89 3.56
CA GLY A 223 -5.75 25.49 3.22
C GLY A 223 -6.98 24.60 3.38
N PHE A 224 -6.83 23.30 3.66
CA PHE A 224 -7.97 22.40 3.92
C PHE A 224 -8.23 22.12 5.41
N GLY A 225 -7.22 22.35 6.28
CA GLY A 225 -7.31 22.05 7.71
C GLY A 225 -7.21 20.55 8.01
N GLN A 226 -6.97 20.20 9.26
CA GLN A 226 -6.82 18.79 9.63
C GLN A 226 -8.09 17.98 9.32
N ILE A 227 -7.88 16.73 8.92
CA ILE A 227 -8.94 15.72 8.84
C ILE A 227 -9.32 15.35 10.27
N LEU A 228 -10.56 15.64 10.66
CA LEU A 228 -11.04 15.49 12.02
C LEU A 228 -11.60 14.10 12.31
N ASP A 229 -11.90 13.88 13.59
CA ASP A 229 -12.51 12.68 14.14
C ASP A 229 -13.82 12.36 13.43
N GLY A 230 -14.00 11.10 13.03
CA GLY A 230 -15.24 10.66 12.40
C GLY A 230 -15.50 11.23 11.01
N SER A 231 -14.63 12.08 10.46
CA SER A 231 -14.89 12.78 9.21
C SER A 231 -14.77 11.87 7.99
N VAL A 232 -15.70 12.03 7.05
CA VAL A 232 -15.62 11.48 5.70
C VAL A 232 -15.38 12.63 4.74
N ALA A 233 -14.35 12.51 3.92
CA ALA A 233 -14.03 13.49 2.88
C ALA A 233 -13.98 12.80 1.52
N VAL A 234 -14.36 13.55 0.49
CA VAL A 234 -14.39 13.08 -0.90
C VAL A 234 -13.25 13.75 -1.66
N THR A 235 -12.49 12.97 -2.41
CA THR A 235 -11.53 13.48 -3.39
C THR A 235 -12.01 13.12 -4.77
N GLN A 236 -12.32 14.14 -5.58
CA GLN A 236 -12.72 13.99 -6.97
C GLN A 236 -11.58 14.39 -7.90
N LEU A 237 -11.33 13.59 -8.94
CA LEU A 237 -10.40 13.97 -10.00
C LEU A 237 -11.09 14.96 -10.94
N GLY A 238 -10.59 16.20 -10.96
CA GLY A 238 -11.19 17.31 -11.68
C GLY A 238 -10.85 17.41 -13.18
N ASP A 239 -10.04 16.49 -13.72
CA ASP A 239 -9.60 16.53 -15.12
C ASP A 239 -10.39 15.53 -15.99
N THR A 240 -10.85 16.00 -17.14
CA THR A 240 -11.40 15.22 -18.25
C THR A 240 -10.49 14.10 -18.78
N SER A 241 -9.19 14.10 -18.47
CA SER A 241 -8.26 13.00 -18.77
C SER A 241 -8.51 11.74 -17.92
N SER A 242 -9.38 11.81 -16.90
CA SER A 242 -9.72 10.70 -16.00
C SER A 242 -10.72 9.69 -16.58
N VAL A 243 -11.20 9.88 -17.82
CA VAL A 243 -12.15 8.97 -18.47
C VAL A 243 -11.55 7.56 -18.56
N GLY A 244 -12.23 6.59 -17.95
CA GLY A 244 -11.82 5.19 -17.92
C GLY A 244 -10.83 4.83 -16.81
N VAL A 245 -10.33 5.79 -16.03
CA VAL A 245 -9.52 5.50 -14.85
C VAL A 245 -10.37 4.77 -13.82
N THR A 246 -9.91 3.60 -13.38
CA THR A 246 -10.63 2.73 -12.43
C THR A 246 -10.04 2.77 -11.03
N ALA A 247 -8.78 3.17 -10.88
CA ALA A 247 -8.15 3.38 -9.58
C ALA A 247 -6.93 4.32 -9.68
N LEU A 248 -6.65 5.05 -8.60
CA LEU A 248 -5.39 5.75 -8.42
C LEU A 248 -4.42 4.91 -7.59
N LEU A 249 -3.13 5.00 -7.91
CA LEU A 249 -2.05 4.52 -7.06
C LEU A 249 -1.36 5.76 -6.47
N ALA A 250 -1.48 5.93 -5.15
CA ALA A 250 -1.06 7.13 -4.46
C ALA A 250 -0.48 6.81 -3.09
N ASN A 251 0.51 7.57 -2.67
CA ASN A 251 1.03 7.53 -1.31
C ASN A 251 0.23 8.46 -0.40
N PHE A 252 -0.37 7.89 0.65
CA PHE A 252 -1.09 8.66 1.66
C PHE A 252 -0.16 8.85 2.86
N THR A 253 0.03 10.09 3.29
CA THR A 253 0.88 10.43 4.44
C THR A 253 0.08 11.16 5.51
N ALA A 254 -0.10 10.52 6.66
CA ALA A 254 -0.66 11.16 7.85
C ALA A 254 0.46 11.88 8.61
N ILE A 255 0.21 13.13 8.98
CA ILE A 255 1.15 14.04 9.66
C ILE A 255 0.45 14.61 10.89
N ASP A 256 1.20 14.82 11.99
CA ASP A 256 0.69 15.40 13.24
C ASP A 256 -0.59 14.70 13.77
N ALA A 257 -0.62 13.37 13.69
CA ALA A 257 -1.75 12.61 14.20
C ALA A 257 -1.95 12.84 15.70
N ALA A 258 -3.17 13.10 16.15
CA ALA A 258 -3.48 13.38 17.55
C ALA A 258 -3.72 12.11 18.38
N ALA A 259 -3.99 10.97 17.73
CA ALA A 259 -4.39 9.73 18.38
C ALA A 259 -3.92 8.49 17.60
N LEU A 260 -4.00 7.32 18.24
CA LEU A 260 -3.99 6.05 17.53
C LEU A 260 -5.26 5.94 16.68
N SER A 261 -5.10 5.81 15.36
CA SER A 261 -6.21 5.83 14.42
C SER A 261 -5.84 5.12 13.10
N TYR A 262 -6.79 5.11 12.18
CA TYR A 262 -6.60 4.66 10.82
C TYR A 262 -7.41 5.49 9.83
N LEU A 263 -6.95 5.50 8.57
CA LEU A 263 -7.75 5.87 7.41
C LEU A 263 -8.32 4.63 6.72
N THR A 264 -9.57 4.74 6.29
CA THR A 264 -10.19 3.84 5.30
C THR A 264 -10.34 4.61 3.99
N VAL A 265 -10.05 4.01 2.84
CA VAL A 265 -10.22 4.62 1.52
C VAL A 265 -11.08 3.72 0.64
N TRP A 266 -12.12 4.25 -0.01
CA TRP A 266 -13.06 3.42 -0.77
C TRP A 266 -13.70 4.21 -1.94
N PRO A 267 -14.26 3.54 -2.96
CA PRO A 267 -14.91 4.25 -4.07
C PRO A 267 -16.12 5.05 -3.61
N ASN A 268 -16.23 6.30 -4.06
CA ASN A 268 -17.35 7.17 -3.74
C ASN A 268 -18.69 6.56 -4.19
N GLY A 269 -19.73 6.77 -3.37
CA GLY A 269 -21.06 6.21 -3.59
C GLY A 269 -21.22 4.75 -3.14
N VAL A 270 -20.18 4.16 -2.55
CA VAL A 270 -20.24 2.83 -1.91
C VAL A 270 -20.26 2.98 -0.38
N THR A 271 -20.96 2.08 0.30
CA THR A 271 -20.94 2.03 1.77
C THR A 271 -19.52 1.82 2.28
N ARG A 272 -19.11 2.63 3.27
CA ARG A 272 -17.78 2.53 3.86
C ARG A 272 -17.48 1.12 4.36
N PRO A 273 -16.38 0.48 3.90
CA PRO A 273 -15.96 -0.82 4.40
C PRO A 273 -15.31 -0.73 5.78
N VAL A 274 -15.09 -1.87 6.43
CA VAL A 274 -14.38 -1.96 7.71
C VAL A 274 -12.85 -1.98 7.58
N ALA A 275 -12.34 -1.98 6.35
CA ALA A 275 -10.92 -2.05 6.03
C ALA A 275 -10.14 -0.82 6.50
N SER A 276 -8.83 -0.98 6.68
CA SER A 276 -7.89 0.10 6.93
C SER A 276 -6.84 0.15 5.83
N ASP A 277 -6.48 1.35 5.39
CA ASP A 277 -5.45 1.60 4.39
C ASP A 277 -4.22 2.30 4.97
N LEU A 278 -4.36 3.09 6.04
CA LEU A 278 -3.23 3.73 6.71
C LEU A 278 -3.49 3.72 8.22
N ASN A 279 -2.59 3.18 9.04
CA ASN A 279 -2.67 3.18 10.50
C ASN A 279 -1.53 4.02 11.07
N TYR A 280 -1.81 4.79 12.11
CA TYR A 280 -0.85 5.69 12.76
C TYR A 280 -1.11 5.80 14.25
N THR A 281 -0.04 6.14 15.00
CA THR A 281 -0.16 6.54 16.40
C THR A 281 0.00 8.06 16.55
N ALA A 282 -0.40 8.58 17.71
CA ALA A 282 -0.21 9.99 18.04
C ALA A 282 1.26 10.44 17.84
N GLY A 283 1.43 11.63 17.26
CA GLY A 283 2.73 12.26 16.98
C GLY A 283 3.53 11.62 15.84
N GLN A 284 3.04 10.58 15.18
CA GLN A 284 3.75 9.98 14.04
C GLN A 284 3.45 10.72 12.74
N THR A 285 4.50 10.81 11.91
CA THR A 285 4.33 10.95 10.46
C THR A 285 4.57 9.59 9.83
N VAL A 286 3.59 9.06 9.11
CA VAL A 286 3.67 7.75 8.47
C VAL A 286 2.98 7.77 7.12
N ALA A 287 3.57 7.08 6.17
CA ALA A 287 3.05 6.92 4.84
C ALA A 287 2.74 5.46 4.53
N ASN A 288 1.75 5.23 3.66
CA ASN A 288 1.49 3.93 3.06
C ASN A 288 0.98 4.12 1.63
N LEU A 289 1.36 3.21 0.75
CA LEU A 289 0.81 3.17 -0.60
C LEU A 289 -0.64 2.71 -0.58
N VAL A 290 -1.50 3.46 -1.26
CA VAL A 290 -2.92 3.20 -1.38
C VAL A 290 -3.27 3.04 -2.85
N ILE A 291 -4.04 2.00 -3.16
CA ILE A 291 -4.73 1.90 -4.45
C ILE A 291 -6.19 2.25 -4.21
N ALA A 292 -6.56 3.49 -4.53
CA ALA A 292 -7.90 4.02 -4.33
C ALA A 292 -8.78 3.72 -5.56
N LYS A 293 -9.68 2.74 -5.44
CA LYS A 293 -10.70 2.49 -6.46
C LYS A 293 -11.58 3.72 -6.62
N LEU A 294 -11.83 4.14 -7.86
CA LEU A 294 -12.72 5.27 -8.14
C LEU A 294 -14.17 4.80 -8.29
N GLY A 295 -15.08 5.55 -7.69
CA GLY A 295 -16.53 5.40 -7.78
C GLY A 295 -17.14 6.42 -8.73
N SER A 296 -18.32 6.96 -8.37
CA SER A 296 -18.99 8.00 -9.15
C SER A 296 -18.09 9.21 -9.41
N ALA A 297 -18.22 9.81 -10.60
CA ALA A 297 -17.51 11.03 -10.99
C ALA A 297 -15.98 10.97 -10.84
N ALA A 298 -15.37 9.79 -10.98
CA ALA A 298 -13.93 9.58 -10.78
C ALA A 298 -13.45 10.04 -9.39
N SER A 299 -14.19 9.67 -8.34
CA SER A 299 -13.90 10.07 -6.97
C SER A 299 -13.77 8.90 -6.01
N PHE A 300 -13.06 9.12 -4.90
CA PHE A 300 -12.98 8.21 -3.78
C PHE A 300 -13.25 8.96 -2.48
N ASP A 301 -13.73 8.22 -1.49
CA ASP A 301 -13.95 8.70 -0.14
C ASP A 301 -12.80 8.23 0.76
N PHE A 302 -12.51 9.01 1.80
CA PHE A 302 -11.69 8.55 2.91
C PHE A 302 -12.29 8.96 4.26
N TYR A 303 -11.99 8.16 5.28
CA TYR A 303 -12.51 8.29 6.63
C TYR A 303 -11.38 8.27 7.64
N ASN A 304 -11.38 9.18 8.60
CA ASN A 304 -10.49 9.12 9.76
C ASN A 304 -11.26 8.61 10.98
N TYR A 305 -10.77 7.53 11.59
CA TYR A 305 -11.47 6.87 12.69
C TYR A 305 -11.54 7.71 13.96
N ILE A 306 -10.37 8.00 14.55
CA ILE A 306 -10.24 8.74 15.80
C ILE A 306 -9.26 9.91 15.69
N GLY A 307 -9.56 11.01 16.38
CA GLY A 307 -8.65 12.15 16.54
C GLY A 307 -8.48 12.95 15.25
N SER A 308 -7.40 13.72 15.12
CA SER A 308 -7.11 14.50 13.91
C SER A 308 -5.76 14.15 13.29
N CYS A 309 -5.61 14.40 12.00
CA CYS A 309 -4.32 14.40 11.33
C CYS A 309 -4.32 15.39 10.15
N ASN A 310 -3.13 15.85 9.76
CA ASN A 310 -2.92 16.38 8.42
C ASN A 310 -2.75 15.22 7.44
N LEU A 311 -3.27 15.36 6.23
CA LEU A 311 -3.15 14.37 5.17
C LEU A 311 -2.50 14.97 3.93
N VAL A 312 -1.51 14.26 3.40
CA VAL A 312 -0.93 14.49 2.08
C VAL A 312 -1.23 13.29 1.19
N ILE A 313 -1.67 13.56 -0.05
CA ILE A 313 -1.88 12.53 -1.07
C ILE A 313 -1.01 12.88 -2.29
N ASP A 314 -0.01 12.04 -2.51
CA ASP A 314 0.90 12.12 -3.65
C ASP A 314 0.58 10.96 -4.62
N VAL A 315 0.16 11.26 -5.85
CA VAL A 315 -0.24 10.27 -6.87
C VAL A 315 0.98 9.90 -7.71
N ASP A 316 1.28 8.61 -7.83
CA ASP A 316 2.40 8.08 -8.62
C ASP A 316 1.94 7.46 -9.95
N GLY A 317 0.65 7.18 -10.09
CA GLY A 317 0.06 6.61 -11.31
C GLY A 317 -1.41 6.26 -11.16
N TYR A 318 -1.96 5.64 -12.19
CA TYR A 318 -3.35 5.21 -12.22
C TYR A 318 -3.52 3.90 -12.96
N PHE A 319 -4.63 3.22 -12.70
CA PHE A 319 -5.08 2.05 -13.46
C PHE A 319 -6.24 2.47 -14.36
N GLY A 320 -6.12 2.23 -15.67
CA GLY A 320 -7.12 2.61 -16.66
C GLY A 320 -6.59 2.46 -18.09
N PRO A 321 -7.13 3.24 -19.04
CA PRO A 321 -6.57 3.40 -20.37
C PRO A 321 -5.10 3.85 -20.27
N VAL A 322 -4.23 3.20 -21.02
CA VAL A 322 -2.84 3.64 -21.20
C VAL A 322 -2.81 4.51 -22.45
N GLY A 323 -2.41 5.78 -22.32
CA GLY A 323 -2.24 6.67 -23.48
C GLY A 323 -1.30 6.06 -24.52
N HIS A 324 -1.65 6.20 -25.80
CA HIS A 324 -0.85 5.76 -26.94
C HIS A 324 0.35 6.67 -27.20
#